data_AF-A0A2V8MEW1-F1
#
_entry.id   AF-A0A2V8MEW1-F1
#
_cell.length_a   1.000
_cell.length_b   1.000
_cell.length_c   1.000
_cell.angle_alpha   90.00
_cell.angle_beta   90.00
_cell.angle_gamma   90.00
#
_symmetry.space_group_name_H-M   'P 1'
#
loop_
_entity.id
_entity.type
_entity.pdbx_description
1 polymer ?
#
loop_
_entity_poly.entity_id
_entity_poly.type
_entity_poly.pdbx_seq_one_letter_code
_entity_poly.pdbx_strand_id
1 'polypeptide(L)' 'NGQEYFGELLREEVRKTKTGGSLELTVRNGRSISNYKLNYHEGEKYPMLQRNGQATLIDDILKPLTR' A
#
# COMPACT_ATOMS: atom_id res chain seq x y z
N ASN A 1 11.97 12.29 15.44
CA ASN A 1 13.43 12.06 15.40
C ASN A 1 14.05 12.21 14.02
N GLY A 2 13.74 13.25 13.23
CA GLY A 2 14.56 13.63 12.05
C GLY A 2 14.89 12.54 11.03
N GLN A 3 14.25 11.37 11.09
CA GLN A 3 14.54 10.25 10.22
C GLN A 3 14.06 10.61 8.83
N GLU A 4 14.99 10.55 7.87
CA GLU A 4 14.65 10.55 6.46
C GLU A 4 13.65 9.44 6.18
N TYR A 5 12.91 9.55 5.08
CA TYR A 5 11.92 8.56 4.73
C TYR A 5 12.56 7.16 4.65
N PHE A 6 12.22 6.28 5.60
CA PHE A 6 12.57 4.86 5.59
C PHE A 6 11.29 4.06 5.37
N GLY A 7 11.14 3.51 4.16
CA GLY A 7 9.92 2.79 3.78
C GLY A 7 9.59 1.58 4.67
N GLU A 8 10.60 0.98 5.30
CA GLU A 8 10.40 -0.12 6.26
C GLU A 8 9.80 0.36 7.59
N LEU A 9 10.27 1.49 8.10
CA LEU A 9 9.72 2.08 9.33
C LEU A 9 8.28 2.54 9.12
N LEU A 10 7.99 3.14 7.96
CA LEU A 10 6.62 3.51 7.62
C LEU A 10 5.69 2.29 7.59
N ARG A 11 6.14 1.19 6.98
CA ARG A 11 5.40 -0.08 6.95
C ARG A 11 5.13 -0.63 8.35
N GLU A 12 6.13 -0.61 9.22
CA GLU A 12 5.99 -1.07 10.59
C GLU A 12 4.95 -0.26 11.38
N GLU A 13 5.01 1.07 11.30
CA GLU A 13 4.04 1.95 11.96
C GLU A 13 2.64 1.80 11.37
N VAL A 14 2.51 1.67 10.05
CA VAL A 14 1.22 1.36 9.40
C VAL A 14 0.69 0.00 9.88
N ARG A 15 1.52 -1.02 10.07
CA ARG A 15 1.07 -2.31 10.62
C ARG A 15 0.55 -2.19 12.06
N LYS A 16 1.21 -1.38 12.91
CA LYS A 16 0.79 -1.11 14.30
C LYS A 16 -0.54 -0.36 14.39
N THR A 17 -0.97 0.35 13.34
CA THR A 17 -2.28 1.02 13.35
C THR A 17 -3.46 0.05 13.50
N LYS A 18 -3.32 -1.21 13.04
CA LYS A 18 -4.35 -2.26 13.17
C LYS A 18 -4.65 -2.62 14.63
N THR A 19 -3.67 -2.46 15.51
CA THR A 19 -3.79 -2.77 16.95
C THR A 19 -4.11 -1.53 17.80
N GLY A 20 -4.47 -0.40 17.17
CA GLY A 20 -4.86 0.83 17.87
C GLY A 20 -3.77 1.91 17.92
N GLY A 21 -2.68 1.77 17.17
CA GLY A 21 -1.67 2.82 17.04
C GLY A 21 -2.17 4.02 16.22
N SER A 22 -1.86 5.24 16.67
CA SER A 22 -2.05 6.46 15.87
C SER A 22 -0.83 6.65 14.96
N LEU A 23 -1.06 6.92 13.67
CA LEU A 23 0.03 7.16 12.74
C LEU A 23 0.41 8.64 12.73
N GLU A 24 1.64 8.97 13.08
CA GLU A 24 2.17 10.33 13.01
C GLU A 24 3.20 10.44 11.88
N LEU A 25 3.00 11.40 10.99
CA LEU A 25 3.83 11.61 9.81
C LEU A 25 4.43 13.01 9.82
N THR A 26 5.75 13.10 9.82
CA THR A 26 6.48 14.35 9.58
C THR A 26 6.87 14.43 8.12
N VAL A 27 6.25 15.35 7.38
CA VAL A 27 6.54 15.57 5.96
C VAL A 27 7.40 16.82 5.82
N ARG A 28 8.53 16.69 5.11
CA ARG A 28 9.38 17.82 4.74
C ARG A 28 9.12 18.16 3.26
N ASN A 29 8.65 19.37 2.99
CA ASN A 29 8.49 19.92 1.65
C ASN A 29 9.36 21.16 1.49
N GLY A 30 10.54 21.01 0.88
CA GLY A 30 11.55 22.05 0.81
C GLY A 30 12.02 22.49 2.21
N ARG A 31 11.73 23.75 2.58
CA ARG A 31 12.04 24.31 3.90
C ARG A 31 10.90 24.14 4.92
N SER A 32 9.72 23.71 4.48
CA SER A 32 8.56 23.55 5.34
C SER A 32 8.52 22.15 5.93
N ILE A 33 8.31 22.06 7.25
CA ILE A 33 8.09 20.81 7.97
C ILE A 33 6.66 20.83 8.49
N SER A 34 5.86 19.82 8.13
CA SER A 34 4.48 19.67 8.57
C SER A 34 4.32 18.32 9.26
N ASN A 35 3.66 18.34 10.42
CA ASN A 35 3.35 17.13 11.18
C ASN A 35 1.86 16.82 11.03
N TYR A 36 1.53 15.60 10.62
CA TYR A 36 0.17 15.12 10.46
C TYR A 36 -0.07 13.95 11.38
N LYS A 37 -1.19 13.98 12.10
CA LYS A 37 -1.70 12.85 12.86
C LYS A 37 -2.84 12.23 12.07
N LEU A 38 -2.68 10.97 11.68
CA LEU A 38 -3.64 10.22 10.89
C LEU A 38 -4.34 9.18 11.76
N ASN A 39 -5.67 9.28 11.84
CA ASN A 39 -6.53 8.27 12.46
C ASN A 39 -6.80 7.14 11.46
N TYR A 40 -5.75 6.40 11.12
CA TYR A 40 -5.84 5.21 10.28
C TYR A 40 -5.81 3.98 11.17
N HIS A 41 -6.68 2.99 10.92
CA HIS A 41 -6.85 1.81 11.79
C HIS A 41 -6.89 0.49 11.02
N GLU A 42 -6.70 0.53 9.70
CA GLU A 42 -6.91 -0.66 8.87
C GLU A 42 -5.63 -1.48 8.64
N GLY A 43 -4.47 -1.01 9.09
CA GLY A 43 -3.20 -1.70 8.90
C GLY A 43 -2.67 -1.66 7.46
N GLU A 44 -1.65 -2.45 7.15
CA GLU A 44 -1.14 -2.55 5.78
C GLU A 44 -2.19 -3.12 4.83
N LYS A 45 -2.52 -2.37 3.77
CA LYS A 45 -3.40 -2.83 2.68
C LYS A 45 -2.59 -3.05 1.42
N TYR A 46 -2.69 -4.26 0.88
CA TYR A 46 -2.11 -4.61 -0.40
C TYR A 46 -3.24 -4.72 -1.43
N PRO A 47 -3.20 -3.94 -2.53
CA PRO A 47 -4.20 -4.06 -3.57
C PRO A 47 -4.15 -5.46 -4.15
N MET A 48 -5.27 -6.16 -4.11
CA MET A 48 -5.39 -7.47 -4.74
C MET A 48 -5.88 -7.28 -6.17
N LEU A 49 -5.21 -7.93 -7.12
CA LEU A 49 -5.68 -8.02 -8.50
C LEU A 49 -6.96 -8.87 -8.52
N GLN A 50 -8.10 -8.22 -8.75
CA GLN A 50 -9.36 -8.90 -9.00
C GLN A 50 -9.62 -8.98 -10.51
N ARG A 51 -10.00 -10.17 -10.99
CA ARG A 51 -10.46 -10.33 -12.36
C ARG A 51 -11.78 -9.58 -12.52
N ASN A 52 -11.87 -8.72 -13.52
CA ASN A 52 -13.04 -7.89 -13.85
C ASN A 52 -14.18 -8.67 -14.55
N GLY A 53 -14.21 -10.00 -14.43
CA GLY A 53 -15.21 -10.86 -15.06
C GLY A 53 -15.09 -11.00 -16.59
N GLN A 54 -14.09 -10.38 -17.23
CA GLN A 54 -13.83 -10.60 -18.66
C GLN A 54 -13.31 -12.01 -18.90
N ALA A 55 -13.76 -12.61 -20.01
CA ALA A 55 -13.27 -13.89 -20.49
C ALA A 55 -11.73 -13.83 -20.61
N THR A 56 -11.04 -14.84 -20.08
CA THR A 56 -9.58 -14.76 -20.03
C THR A 56 -9.01 -15.02 -21.42
N LEU A 57 -8.30 -14.02 -21.98
CA LEU A 57 -7.57 -14.19 -23.24
C LEU A 57 -6.50 -15.29 -23.12
N ILE A 58 -6.11 -15.64 -21.88
CA ILE A 58 -5.25 -16.79 -21.59
C ILE A 58 -5.92 -18.09 -22.04
N ASP A 59 -7.23 -18.26 -21.84
CA ASP A 59 -7.94 -19.45 -22.31
C ASP A 59 -7.88 -19.58 -23.84
N ASP A 60 -7.93 -18.46 -24.57
CA ASP A 60 -7.77 -18.44 -26.03
C ASP A 60 -6.32 -18.74 -26.47
N ILE A 61 -5.32 -18.27 -25.72
CA ILE A 61 -3.90 -18.58 -25.97
C ILE A 61 -3.59 -20.06 -25.70
N LEU A 62 -4.24 -20.65 -24.70
CA LEU A 62 -4.06 -22.05 -24.30
C LEU A 62 -4.84 -23.03 -25.18
N LYS A 63 -5.68 -22.56 -26.12
CA LYS A 63 -6.38 -23.46 -27.04
C LYS A 63 -5.36 -24.24 -27.87
N PRO A 64 -5.45 -25.57 -27.91
CA PRO A 64 -4.59 -26.36 -28.77
C PRO A 64 -4.85 -25.98 -30.22
N LEU A 65 -3.77 -25.63 -30.95
CA LEU A 65 -3.80 -25.43 -32.39
C LEU A 65 -4.27 -26.74 -33.03
N THR A 66 -5.55 -26.81 -33.38
CA THR A 66 -6.09 -27.97 -34.09
C THR A 66 -5.62 -27.85 -35.53
N ARG A 67 -4.90 -28.87 -36.00
CA ARG A 67 -4.33 -28.94 -37.35
C ARG A 67 -5.39 -29.33 -38.38
#